data_AF-A0A7C4GAB4-F1
#
_entry.id   AF-A0A7C4GAB4-F1
#
_cell.length_a   1.000
_cell.length_b   1.000
_cell.length_c   1.000
_cell.angle_alpha   90.00
_cell.angle_beta   90.00
_cell.angle_gamma   90.00
#
_symmetry.space_group_name_H-M   'P 1'
#
loop_
_entity.id
_entity.type
_entity.pdbx_description
1 polymer ?
#
loop_
_entity_poly.entity_id
_entity_poly.type
_entity_poly.pdbx_seq_one_letter_code
_entity_poly.pdbx_strand_id
1 'polypeptide(L)'
;MSATVKIELQKKEKLDRFIASLLLKEGIKITLQEALGLIIDYALENEEEIIKRLKELPPLEQDPAWKLIEDPKHWGVRDSSKRIDEFLYGR
;
A
#
# COMPACT_ATOMS: atom_id res chain seq x y z
N MET A 1 6.60 15.24 15.18
CA MET A 1 6.09 13.94 15.67
C MET A 1 6.70 12.84 14.83
N SER A 2 7.07 11.69 15.40
CA SER A 2 7.69 10.58 14.68
C SER A 2 6.76 9.37 14.65
N ALA A 3 6.57 8.78 13.47
CA ALA A 3 5.86 7.51 13.30
C ALA A 3 6.86 6.42 12.89
N THR A 4 6.66 5.20 13.39
CA THR A 4 7.51 4.05 13.04
C THR A 4 6.89 3.30 11.86
N VAL A 5 7.61 3.24 10.74
CA VAL A 5 7.18 2.51 9.55
C VAL A 5 7.95 1.20 9.46
N LYS A 6 7.23 0.07 9.32
CA LYS A 6 7.85 -1.22 9.03
C LYS A 6 8.22 -1.28 7.55
N ILE A 7 9.49 -1.47 7.27
CA ILE A 7 10.02 -1.64 5.92
C ILE A 7 10.75 -2.98 5.82
N GLU A 8 10.71 -3.59 4.65
CA GLU A 8 11.50 -4.79 4.36
C GLU A 8 13.00 -4.49 4.46
N LEU A 9 13.76 -5.45 4.99
CA LEU A 9 15.20 -5.31 5.21
C LEU A 9 15.95 -4.96 3.91
N GLN A 10 15.58 -5.58 2.80
CA GLN A 10 16.18 -5.31 1.48
C GLN A 10 15.98 -3.86 1.02
N LYS A 11 14.83 -3.25 1.34
CA LYS A 11 14.54 -1.85 0.99
C LYS A 11 15.34 -0.90 1.89
N LYS A 12 15.49 -1.24 3.17
CA LYS A 12 16.37 -0.51 4.09
C LYS A 12 17.80 -0.49 3.60
N GLU A 13 18.35 -1.64 3.23
CA GLU A 13 19.74 -1.73 2.74
C GLU A 13 19.98 -0.90 1.47
N LYS A 14 18.99 -0.87 0.55
CA LYS A 14 19.06 -0.01 -0.64
C LYS A 14 19.11 1.47 -0.27
N LEU A 15 18.30 1.89 0.70
CA LEU A 15 18.26 3.27 1.17
C LEU A 15 19.57 3.65 1.87
N ASP A 16 20.13 2.76 2.70
CA ASP A 16 21.43 2.95 3.35
C ASP A 16 22.56 3.12 2.32
N ARG A 17 22.57 2.28 1.27
CA ARG A 17 23.54 2.42 0.16
C ARG A 17 23.37 3.73 -0.59
N PHE A 18 22.14 4.18 -0.81
CA PHE A 18 21.87 5.45 -1.47
C PHE A 18 22.43 6.63 -0.67
N ILE A 19 22.18 6.67 0.65
CA ILE A 19 22.72 7.70 1.54
C ILE A 19 24.25 7.67 1.56
N ALA A 20 24.86 6.48 1.65
CA ALA A 20 26.32 6.34 1.60
C ALA A 20 26.88 6.85 0.26
N SER A 21 26.19 6.58 -0.86
CA SER A 21 26.61 7.05 -2.18
C SER A 21 26.51 8.57 -2.32
N LEU A 22 25.49 9.19 -1.74
CA LEU A 22 25.32 10.65 -1.67
C LEU A 22 26.44 11.29 -0.87
N LEU A 23 26.78 10.70 0.28
CA LEU A 23 27.88 11.18 1.11
C LEU A 23 29.23 11.10 0.39
N LEU A 24 29.48 10.03 -0.36
CA LEU A 24 30.73 9.85 -1.10
C LEU A 24 30.83 10.73 -2.35
N LYS A 25 29.72 10.95 -3.06
CA LYS A 25 29.72 11.69 -4.34
C LYS A 25 29.55 13.19 -4.16
N GLU A 26 28.66 13.61 -3.27
CA GLU A 26 28.29 15.02 -3.12
C GLU A 26 28.73 15.62 -1.77
N GLY A 27 29.28 14.80 -0.86
CA GLY A 27 29.68 15.26 0.47
C GLY A 27 28.51 15.62 1.38
N ILE A 28 27.27 15.31 0.96
CA ILE A 28 26.06 15.65 1.69
C ILE A 28 25.78 14.57 2.73
N LYS A 29 25.75 14.96 4.01
CA LYS A 29 25.37 14.10 5.12
C LYS A 29 23.90 14.31 5.46
N ILE A 30 23.06 13.35 5.06
CA ILE A 30 21.65 13.29 5.46
C ILE A 30 21.40 12.08 6.37
N THR A 31 20.42 12.21 7.26
CA THR A 31 19.93 11.07 8.05
C THR A 31 18.96 10.22 7.25
N LEU A 32 18.75 8.96 7.67
CA LEU A 32 17.74 8.07 7.10
C LEU A 32 16.33 8.68 7.13
N GLN A 33 16.02 9.40 8.21
CA GLN A 33 14.70 10.01 8.40
C GLN A 33 14.49 11.16 7.42
N GLU A 34 15.50 12.02 7.21
CA GLU A 34 15.43 13.11 6.24
C GLU A 34 15.37 12.59 4.80
N ALA A 35 16.19 11.58 4.48
CA ALA A 35 16.16 10.94 3.18
C ALA A 35 14.78 10.33 2.89
N LEU A 36 14.20 9.64 3.87
CA LEU A 36 12.87 9.04 3.72
C LEU A 36 11.79 10.12 3.59
N GLY A 37 11.88 11.21 4.35
CA GLY A 37 10.98 12.36 4.24
C GLY A 37 11.00 12.95 2.83
N LEU A 38 12.18 13.28 2.31
CA LEU A 38 12.33 13.83 0.96
C LEU A 38 11.81 12.90 -0.13
N ILE A 39 12.04 11.59 0.01
CA ILE A 39 11.54 10.60 -0.95
C ILE A 39 10.00 10.53 -0.90
N ILE A 40 9.40 10.59 0.30
CA ILE A 40 7.95 10.60 0.47
C ILE A 40 7.35 11.88 -0.11
N ASP A 41 7.94 13.04 0.18
CA ASP A 41 7.46 14.33 -0.32
C ASP A 41 7.54 14.36 -1.85
N TYR A 42 8.68 13.96 -2.43
CA TYR A 42 8.83 13.84 -3.88
C TYR A 42 7.86 12.84 -4.50
N ALA A 43 7.59 11.73 -3.80
CA ALA A 43 6.62 10.74 -4.23
C ALA A 43 5.20 11.33 -4.28
N LEU A 44 4.79 12.06 -3.23
CA LEU A 44 3.47 12.70 -3.17
C LEU A 44 3.32 13.86 -4.15
N GLU A 45 4.39 14.62 -4.42
CA GLU A 45 4.37 15.66 -5.47
C GLU A 45 4.20 15.08 -6.88
N ASN A 46 4.63 13.83 -7.10
CA ASN A 46 4.52 13.11 -8.36
C ASN A 46 3.44 12.02 -8.31
N GLU A 47 2.27 12.36 -7.75
CA GLU A 47 1.11 11.47 -7.59
C GLU A 47 0.74 10.69 -8.86
N GLU A 48 0.79 11.32 -10.04
CA GLU A 48 0.41 10.67 -11.31
C GLU A 48 1.29 9.45 -11.65
N GLU A 49 2.59 9.54 -11.39
CA GLU A 49 3.55 8.48 -11.69
C GLU A 49 3.40 7.31 -10.70
N ILE A 50 3.01 7.63 -9.47
CA ILE A 50 2.70 6.64 -8.43
C ILE A 50 1.38 5.95 -8.72
N ILE A 51 0.35 6.69 -9.11
CA ILE A 51 -0.94 6.13 -9.49
C ILE A 51 -0.79 5.18 -10.68
N LYS A 52 0.06 5.50 -11.66
CA LYS A 52 0.37 4.57 -12.77
C LYS A 52 1.01 3.27 -12.28
N ARG A 53 2.00 3.34 -11.38
CA ARG A 53 2.64 2.15 -10.78
C ARG A 53 1.69 1.37 -9.86
N LEU A 54 0.77 2.04 -9.18
CA LEU A 54 -0.26 1.42 -8.37
C LEU A 54 -1.34 0.74 -9.24
N LYS A 55 -1.66 1.29 -10.41
CA LYS A 55 -2.59 0.69 -11.38
C LYS A 55 -2.09 -0.60 -12.03
N GLU A 56 -0.80 -0.92 -11.92
CA GLU A 56 -0.28 -2.25 -12.28
C GLU A 56 -0.66 -3.34 -11.25
N LEU A 57 -1.13 -2.94 -10.06
CA LEU A 57 -1.80 -3.85 -9.15
C LEU A 57 -3.24 -4.05 -9.63
N PRO A 58 -3.78 -5.28 -9.58
CA PRO A 58 -5.16 -5.52 -9.99
C PRO A 58 -6.08 -4.58 -9.20
N PRO A 59 -7.01 -3.87 -9.86
CA PRO A 59 -8.01 -3.08 -9.17
C PRO A 59 -8.77 -3.96 -8.16
N LEU A 60 -9.20 -3.38 -7.04
CA LEU A 60 -9.98 -4.09 -5.99
C LEU A 60 -11.20 -4.82 -6.56
N GLU A 61 -11.74 -4.37 -7.70
CA GLU A 61 -12.82 -5.01 -8.47
C GLU A 61 -12.45 -6.40 -9.04
N GLN A 62 -11.16 -6.74 -9.09
CA GLN A 62 -10.66 -8.06 -9.48
C GLN A 62 -10.14 -8.88 -8.32
N ASP A 63 -10.31 -8.42 -7.07
CA ASP A 63 -10.04 -9.28 -5.92
C ASP A 63 -10.99 -10.49 -6.01
N PRO A 64 -10.47 -11.73 -6.08
CA PRO A 64 -11.30 -12.92 -6.11
C PRO A 64 -12.25 -13.00 -4.91
N ALA A 65 -11.91 -12.39 -3.76
CA ALA A 65 -12.81 -12.28 -2.63
C ALA A 65 -14.03 -11.37 -2.93
N TRP A 66 -13.86 -10.31 -3.71
CA TRP A 66 -14.95 -9.39 -4.09
C TRP A 66 -15.89 -10.02 -5.13
N LYS A 67 -15.34 -10.72 -6.13
CA LYS A 67 -16.13 -11.47 -7.12
C LYS A 67 -16.98 -12.59 -6.48
N LEU A 68 -16.47 -13.22 -5.41
CA LEU A 68 -17.21 -14.24 -4.66
C LEU A 68 -18.35 -13.68 -3.80
N ILE A 69 -18.38 -12.37 -3.53
CA ILE A 69 -19.52 -11.71 -2.86
C ILE A 69 -20.68 -11.52 -3.85
N GLU A 70 -20.37 -11.16 -5.11
CA GLU A 70 -21.39 -10.94 -6.14
C GLU A 70 -22.06 -12.25 -6.58
N ASP A 71 -21.26 -13.31 -6.79
CA ASP A 71 -21.72 -14.66 -7.16
C ASP A 71 -21.21 -15.73 -6.17
N PRO A 72 -21.82 -15.82 -4.98
CA PRO A 72 -21.46 -16.84 -4.00
C PRO A 72 -21.82 -18.22 -4.52
N LYS A 73 -20.90 -19.18 -4.36
CA LYS A 73 -21.12 -20.57 -4.77
C LYS A 73 -22.32 -21.15 -4.02
N HIS A 74 -23.46 -21.28 -4.70
CA HIS A 74 -24.68 -21.82 -4.11
C HIS A 74 -24.50 -23.30 -3.75
N TRP A 75 -24.33 -23.57 -2.46
CA TRP A 75 -24.24 -24.93 -1.89
C TRP A 75 -25.59 -25.65 -1.76
N GLY A 76 -26.66 -25.13 -2.39
CA GLY A 76 -28.02 -25.69 -2.30
C GLY A 76 -28.72 -25.46 -0.96
N VAL A 77 -28.07 -24.77 -0.02
CA VAL A 77 -28.64 -24.33 1.25
C VAL A 77 -29.16 -22.90 1.07
N ARG A 78 -30.40 -22.63 1.49
CA ARG A 78 -30.95 -21.27 1.48
C ARG A 78 -30.28 -20.43 2.56
N ASP A 79 -29.30 -19.63 2.17
CA ASP A 79 -28.65 -18.66 3.04
C ASP A 79 -29.14 -17.24 2.75
N SER A 80 -29.34 -16.44 3.80
CA SER A 80 -29.73 -15.02 3.70
C SER A 80 -28.50 -14.12 3.76
N SER A 81 -27.38 -14.55 3.17
CA SER A 81 -26.07 -13.89 3.30
C SER A 81 -26.08 -12.45 2.79
N LYS A 82 -26.93 -12.12 1.81
CA LYS A 82 -27.12 -10.76 1.30
C LYS A 82 -28.00 -9.87 2.20
N ARG A 83 -28.65 -10.42 3.23
CA ARG A 83 -29.57 -9.71 4.15
C ARG A 83 -29.05 -9.69 5.58
N ILE A 84 -27.80 -10.10 5.82
CA ILE A 84 -27.21 -10.14 7.16
C ILE A 84 -27.34 -8.77 7.84
N ASP A 85 -27.15 -7.69 7.08
CA ASP A 85 -27.23 -6.34 7.62
C ASP A 85 -28.64 -5.96 8.10
N GLU A 86 -29.70 -6.42 7.42
CA GLU A 86 -31.09 -6.20 7.85
C GLU A 86 -31.38 -6.95 9.16
N PHE A 87 -30.84 -8.17 9.31
CA PHE A 87 -31.07 -9.01 10.49
C PHE A 87 -30.22 -8.61 11.70
N LEU A 88 -28.99 -8.13 11.49
CA LEU A 88 -28.08 -7.73 12.58
C LEU A 88 -28.23 -6.27 12.97
N TYR A 89 -28.50 -5.38 12.00
CA TYR A 89 -28.51 -3.93 12.24
C TYR A 89 -29.91 -3.30 12.11
N GLY A 90 -30.94 -4.04 11.70
CA GLY A 90 -32.34 -3.63 11.82
C GLY A 90 -32.74 -2.40 11.02
N ARG A 91 -32.12 -2.15 9.87
CA ARG A 91 -32.54 -1.12 8.90
C ARG A 91 -33.23 -1.74 7.70
#